data_AF-A0A942L336-F1
#
_entry.id   AF-A0A942L336-F1
#
_cell.length_a   1.000
_cell.length_b   1.000
_cell.length_c   1.000
_cell.angle_alpha   90.00
_cell.angle_beta   90.00
_cell.angle_gamma   90.00
#
_symmetry.space_group_name_H-M   'P 1'
#
loop_
_entity.id
_entity.type
_entity.pdbx_description
1 polymer ?
#
loop_
_entity_poly.entity_id
_entity_poly.type
_entity_poly.pdbx_seq_one_letter_code
_entity_poly.pdbx_strand_id
1 'polypeptide(L)' 'MEILIAIMVGVLVAASVYLMLARNVLRFLFGLILISNAANLIIFVAGRLTPAAP' A
#
# COMPACT_ATOMS: atom_id res chain seq x y z
N MET A 1 2.26 -8.99 -13.97
CA MET A 1 1.44 -8.06 -13.15
C MET A 1 1.75 -8.19 -11.67
N GLU A 2 1.87 -9.42 -11.15
CA GLU A 2 2.08 -9.65 -9.70
C GLU A 2 3.38 -9.03 -9.15
N ILE A 3 4.51 -9.13 -9.85
CA ILE A 3 5.79 -8.54 -9.42
C ILE A 3 5.70 -7.01 -9.30
N LEU A 4 5.08 -6.36 -10.29
CA LEU A 4 4.94 -4.90 -10.29
C LEU A 4 4.11 -4.43 -9.09
N ILE A 5 3.01 -5.13 -8.81
CA ILE A 5 2.14 -4.79 -7.68
C ILE A 5 2.83 -5.11 -6.35
N ALA A 6 3.59 -6.20 -6.26
CA ALA A 6 4.38 -6.52 -5.07
C ALA A 6 5.41 -5.43 -4.74
N ILE A 7 6.13 -4.92 -5.75
CA ILE A 7 7.07 -3.79 -5.58
C ILE A 7 6.31 -2.52 -5.17
N MET A 8 5.19 -2.22 -5.81
CA MET A 8 4.37 -1.04 -5.47
C MET A 8 3.88 -1.07 -4.03
N VAL A 9 3.35 -2.21 -3.57
CA VAL A 9 2.91 -2.41 -2.19
C VAL A 9 4.09 -2.24 -1.23
N GLY A 10 5.24 -2.85 -1.53
CA GLY A 10 6.45 -2.71 -0.72
C GLY A 10 6.88 -1.25 -0.54
N VAL A 11 6.90 -0.47 -1.63
CA VAL A 11 7.23 0.96 -1.59
C VAL A 11 6.19 1.76 -0.81
N LEU A 12 4.90 1.51 -1.02
CA LEU A 12 3.82 2.20 -0.28
C LEU A 12 3.90 1.94 1.23
N VAL A 13 4.14 0.68 1.62
CA VAL A 13 4.28 0.29 3.04
C VAL A 13 5.55 0.92 3.64
N ALA A 14 6.68 0.87 2.94
CA ALA A 14 7.92 1.49 3.40
C ALA A 14 7.76 3.01 3.59
N ALA A 15 7.13 3.70 2.63
CA ALA A 15 6.89 5.13 2.69
C ALA A 15 5.92 5.53 3.81
N SER A 16 4.86 4.74 4.02
CA SER A 16 3.88 5.01 5.09
C SER A 16 4.50 4.84 6.47
N VAL A 17 5.27 3.76 6.69
CA VAL A 17 6.03 3.55 7.94
C VAL A 17 7.06 4.66 8.16
N TYR A 18 7.78 5.07 7.12
CA TYR A 18 8.73 6.18 7.21
C TYR A 18 8.06 7.49 7.63
N LEU A 19 6.90 7.80 7.05
CA LEU A 19 6.12 9.00 7.39
C LEU A 19 5.56 8.96 8.81
N MET A 20 5.16 7.77 9.29
CA MET A 20 4.70 7.57 10.67
C MET A 20 5.80 7.79 11.70
N LEU A 21 7.05 7.52 11.37
CA LEU A 21 8.17 7.75 12.28
C LEU A 21 8.58 9.23 12.37
N ALA A 22 7.98 10.10 11.55
CA ALA A 22 8.27 11.53 11.59
C ALA A 22 7.68 12.18 12.85
N ARG A 23 8.42 13.14 13.43
CA ARG A 23 8.00 13.94 14.60
C ARG A 23 6.78 14.87 14.33
N ASN A 24 6.33 14.97 13.07
CA ASN A 24 5.23 15.86 12.68
C ASN A 24 3.93 15.06 12.54
N VAL A 25 2.90 15.47 13.29
CA VAL A 25 1.56 14.86 13.28
C VAL A 25 0.94 14.84 11.88
N LEU A 26 1.14 15.88 11.06
CA LEU A 26 0.63 15.87 9.68
C LEU A 26 1.29 14.78 8.84
N ARG A 27 2.60 14.57 8.98
CA ARG A 27 3.32 13.50 8.29
C ARG A 27 2.85 12.13 8.76
N PHE A 28 2.62 11.97 10.06
CA PHE A 28 2.01 10.77 10.61
C PHE A 28 0.63 10.48 10.01
N LEU A 29 -0.22 11.50 9.88
CA LEU A 29 -1.54 11.38 9.27
C LEU A 29 -1.48 10.98 7.79
N PHE A 30 -0.54 11.56 7.03
CA PHE A 30 -0.27 11.10 5.66
C PHE A 30 0.21 9.65 5.62
N GLY A 31 1.04 9.22 6.57
CA GLY A 31 1.43 7.81 6.72
C GLY A 31 0.21 6.90 6.94
N LEU A 32 -0.74 7.31 7.78
CA LEU A 32 -2.00 6.59 8.01
C LEU A 32 -2.89 6.50 6.76
N ILE A 33 -3.01 7.59 6.00
CA ILE A 33 -3.75 7.58 4.73
C ILE A 33 -3.06 6.67 3.72
N LEU A 34 -1.73 6.72 3.66
CA LEU A 34 -0.95 5.95 2.69
C LEU A 34 -0.96 4.44 3.00
N ILE A 35 -0.91 4.04 4.28
CA ILE A 35 -1.03 2.62 4.64
C ILE A 35 -2.43 2.06 4.32
N SER A 36 -3.49 2.87 4.44
CA SER A 36 -4.84 2.49 4.03
C SER A 36 -4.90 2.21 2.51
N ASN A 37 -4.25 3.05 1.70
CA ASN A 37 -4.13 2.80 0.25
C ASN A 37 -3.34 1.51 -0.05
N ALA A 38 -2.26 1.25 0.69
CA ALA A 38 -1.50 0.00 0.55
C ALA A 38 -2.36 -1.24 0.87
N ALA A 39 -3.15 -1.17 1.94
CA ALA A 39 -4.07 -2.23 2.35
C ALA A 39 -5.14 -2.51 1.27
N ASN A 40 -5.72 -1.47 0.67
CA ASN A 40 -6.65 -1.63 -0.45
C ASN A 40 -6.02 -2.38 -1.63
N LEU A 41 -4.76 -2.06 -1.96
CA LEU A 41 -4.03 -2.74 -3.03
C LEU A 41 -3.75 -4.22 -2.67
N ILE A 42 -3.39 -4.51 -1.42
CA ILE A 42 -3.19 -5.88 -0.94
C ILE A 42 -4.48 -6.69 -1.03
N ILE A 43 -5.62 -6.12 -0.62
CA ILE A 43 -6.94 -6.77 -0.73
C ILE A 43 -7.24 -7.09 -2.19
N PHE A 44 -6.97 -6.15 -3.10
CA PHE A 44 -7.17 -6.35 -4.54
C PHE A 44 -6.30 -7.50 -5.09
N VAL A 45 -5.04 -7.60 -4.66
CA VAL A 45 -4.15 -8.71 -5.04
C VAL A 45 -4.61 -10.04 -4.43
N ALA A 46 -5.08 -10.02 -3.18
CA ALA A 46 -5.54 -11.20 -2.46
C ALA A 46 -6.79 -11.82 -3.11
N GLY A 47 -7.63 -11.02 -3.77
CA GLY A 47 -8.75 -11.48 -4.59
C GLY A 47 -8.36 -12.26 -5.86
N ARG A 48 -7.05 -12.42 -6.11
CA ARG A 48 -6.43 -12.89 -7.37
C ARG A 48 -6.70 -11.92 -8.52
N LEU A 49 -5.64 -11.48 -9.18
CA LEU A 49 -5.69 -10.69 -10.42
C LEU A 49 -6.11 -11.54 -11.65
N THR A 50 -6.96 -12.54 -11.45
CA THR A 50 -7.51 -13.33 -12.55
C THR A 50 -8.35 -12.38 -13.40
N PRO A 51 -7.96 -12.08 -14.65
CA PRO A 51 -8.91 -11.52 -15.61
C PRO A 51 -10.04 -12.53 -15.66
N ALA A 52 -11.30 -12.08 -15.57
CA ALA A 52 -12.46 -12.96 -15.67
C ALA A 52 -12.26 -13.98 -16.82
N ALA A 53 -11.83 -15.18 -16.47
CA ALA A 53 -12.24 -16.36 -17.17
C ALA A 53 -13.72 -16.52 -16.77
N PRO A 54 -14.60 -16.81 -17.73
CA PRO A 54 -16.05 -16.63 -17.61
C PRO A 54 -16.65 -17.23 -16.35
#